data_AF-A0A8H5V7V7-F1
#
_entry.id   AF-A0A8H5V7V7-F1
#
_cell.length_a   1.000
_cell.length_b   1.000
_cell.length_c   1.000
_cell.angle_alpha   90.00
_cell.angle_beta   90.00
_cell.angle_gamma   90.00
#
_symmetry.space_group_name_H-M   'P 1'
#
loop_
_entity.id
_entity.type
_entity.pdbx_description
1 polymer ?
#
loop_
_entity_poly.entity_id
_entity_poly.type
_entity_poly.pdbx_seq_one_letter_code
_entity_poly.pdbx_strand_id
1 'polypeptide(L)'
;MESKSLPQPLTRVILADQVIPTMKGIISQYHAVREGIIQDVNPQTASFSNVIQPLINIDNATQGDIASEEACTLINEDQAAFTARSDFWCLIKAIKEGSDETLHFEAQKYLNKTFLEFEQFLHATLQPQQIKQ
;
A
#
# COMPACT_ATOMS: atom_id res chain seq x y z
N MET A 1 -32.70 -6.27 1.26
CA MET A 1 -32.82 -6.06 2.72
C MET A 1 -31.42 -5.73 3.22
N GLU A 2 -31.14 -4.44 3.41
CA GLU A 2 -29.87 -4.01 4.00
C GLU A 2 -29.90 -4.35 5.49
N SER A 3 -28.94 -5.17 5.94
CA SER A 3 -28.77 -5.49 7.35
C SER A 3 -28.40 -4.20 8.09
N LYS A 4 -29.25 -3.77 9.04
CA LYS A 4 -28.92 -2.68 9.97
C LYS A 4 -27.77 -3.12 10.87
N SER A 5 -26.54 -2.93 10.42
CA SER A 5 -25.36 -3.00 11.31
C SER A 5 -25.38 -1.81 12.24
N LEU A 6 -24.84 -1.98 13.45
CA LEU A 6 -24.62 -0.87 14.37
C LEU A 6 -23.76 0.21 13.66
N PRO A 7 -24.02 1.50 13.92
CA PRO A 7 -23.21 2.57 13.35
C PRO A 7 -21.75 2.37 13.71
N GLN A 8 -20.87 2.65 12.77
CA GLN A 8 -19.44 2.50 12.95
C GLN A 8 -18.98 3.33 14.17
N PRO A 9 -18.12 2.79 15.06
CA PRO A 9 -17.66 3.52 16.23
C PRO A 9 -17.02 4.86 15.85
N LEU A 10 -17.27 5.89 16.65
CA LEU A 10 -16.62 7.20 16.47
C LEU A 10 -15.10 7.05 16.50
N THR A 11 -14.43 7.61 15.49
CA THR A 11 -12.98 7.76 15.46
C THR A 11 -12.51 8.47 16.72
N ARG A 12 -11.67 7.80 17.52
CA ARG A 12 -11.13 8.37 18.75
C ARG A 12 -9.91 9.19 18.38
N VAL A 13 -9.85 10.43 18.86
CA VAL A 13 -8.61 11.21 18.80
C VAL A 13 -7.56 10.46 19.62
N ILE A 14 -6.48 10.03 18.97
CA ILE A 14 -5.36 9.37 19.62
C ILE A 14 -4.67 10.39 20.53
N LEU A 15 -4.42 10.01 21.78
CA LEU A 15 -3.67 10.85 22.71
C LEU A 15 -2.22 10.99 22.23
N ALA A 16 -1.59 12.15 22.47
CA ALA A 16 -0.25 12.44 21.95
C ALA A 16 0.80 11.38 22.33
N ASP A 17 0.74 10.84 23.54
CA ASP A 17 1.63 9.77 24.02
C ASP A 17 1.37 8.41 23.35
N GLN A 18 0.21 8.23 22.73
CA GLN A 18 -0.20 7.02 22.03
C GLN A 18 0.02 7.11 20.51
N VAL A 19 0.39 8.27 19.97
CA VAL A 19 0.65 8.44 18.52
C VAL A 19 1.76 7.49 18.06
N ILE A 20 2.96 7.60 18.61
CA ILE A 20 4.11 6.78 18.17
C ILE A 20 3.83 5.26 18.32
N PRO A 21 3.34 4.74 19.47
CA PRO A 21 3.01 3.33 19.60
C PRO A 21 1.97 2.84 18.59
N THR A 22 0.92 3.64 18.36
CA THR A 22 -0.14 3.31 17.40
C THR A 22 0.42 3.23 15.98
N MET A 23 1.22 4.22 15.59
CA MET A 23 1.82 4.26 14.25
C MET A 23 2.79 3.10 14.00
N LYS A 24 3.60 2.72 15.00
CA LYS A 24 4.44 1.51 14.89
C LYS A 24 3.61 0.25 14.69
N GLY A 25 2.48 0.14 15.39
CA GLY A 25 1.53 -0.97 15.21
C GLY A 25 0.92 -1.00 13.81
N ILE A 26 0.53 0.16 13.28
CA ILE A 26 0.00 0.29 11.91
C ILE A 26 1.06 -0.07 10.87
N ILE A 27 2.26 0.48 10.96
CA ILE A 27 3.38 0.18 10.05
C ILE A 27 3.71 -1.32 10.07
N SER A 28 3.69 -1.95 11.25
CA SER A 28 3.90 -3.40 11.37
C SER A 28 2.83 -4.21 10.63
N GLN A 29 1.57 -3.75 10.62
CA GLN A 29 0.50 -4.39 9.86
C GLN A 29 0.69 -4.22 8.35
N TYR A 30 1.06 -3.02 7.89
CA TYR A 30 1.43 -2.78 6.49
C TYR A 30 2.57 -3.70 6.05
N HIS A 31 3.62 -3.84 6.87
CA HIS A 31 4.75 -4.72 6.59
C HIS A 31 4.31 -6.17 6.48
N ALA A 32 3.50 -6.65 7.43
CA ALA A 32 3.00 -8.03 7.40
C ALA A 32 2.20 -8.33 6.13
N VAL A 33 1.32 -7.41 5.70
CA VAL A 33 0.56 -7.55 4.44
C VAL A 33 1.51 -7.55 3.25
N ARG A 34 2.45 -6.61 3.20
CA ARG A 34 3.38 -6.48 2.06
C ARG A 34 4.30 -7.69 1.93
N GLU A 35 4.87 -8.16 3.03
CA GLU A 35 5.72 -9.37 3.03
C GLU A 35 4.92 -10.62 2.67
N GLY A 36 3.69 -10.75 3.15
CA GLY A 36 2.81 -11.87 2.77
C GLY A 36 2.56 -11.92 1.27
N ILE A 37 2.27 -10.78 0.64
CA ILE A 37 2.08 -10.70 -0.82
C ILE A 37 3.33 -11.19 -1.57
N ILE A 38 4.53 -10.75 -1.17
CA ILE A 38 5.78 -11.13 -1.84
C ILE A 38 6.09 -12.62 -1.66
N GLN A 39 5.73 -13.20 -0.51
CA GLN A 39 5.91 -14.63 -0.27
C GLN A 39 4.95 -15.49 -1.11
N ASP A 40 3.72 -15.03 -1.30
CA ASP A 40 2.64 -15.85 -1.87
C ASP A 40 2.42 -15.61 -3.37
N VAL A 41 2.81 -14.44 -3.89
CA VAL A 41 2.47 -14.00 -5.25
C VAL A 41 3.72 -13.81 -6.10
N ASN A 42 3.74 -14.43 -7.28
CA ASN A 42 4.74 -14.18 -8.30
C ASN A 42 4.15 -13.37 -9.47
N PRO A 43 4.99 -12.77 -10.33
CA PRO A 43 4.52 -11.92 -11.43
C PRO A 43 3.56 -12.59 -12.42
N GLN A 44 3.63 -13.91 -12.62
CA GLN A 44 2.76 -14.63 -13.56
C GLN A 44 1.34 -14.83 -13.02
N THR A 45 1.18 -14.82 -11.71
CA THR A 45 -0.10 -15.01 -11.02
C THR A 45 -0.61 -13.73 -10.37
N ALA A 46 0.09 -12.61 -10.54
CA ALA A 46 -0.26 -11.34 -9.95
C ALA A 46 -1.56 -10.81 -10.57
N SER A 47 -2.50 -10.42 -9.72
CA SER A 47 -3.80 -9.87 -10.10
C SER A 47 -4.19 -8.71 -9.19
N PHE A 48 -5.27 -8.00 -9.55
CA PHE A 48 -5.81 -7.00 -8.65
C PHE A 48 -6.21 -7.63 -7.30
N SER A 49 -6.82 -8.81 -7.32
CA SER A 49 -7.37 -9.45 -6.12
C SER A 49 -6.32 -9.93 -5.11
N ASN A 50 -5.13 -10.34 -5.55
CA ASN A 50 -4.09 -10.88 -4.65
C ASN A 50 -2.94 -9.91 -4.36
N VAL A 51 -2.81 -8.79 -5.09
CA VAL A 51 -1.80 -7.75 -4.80
C VAL A 51 -2.43 -6.43 -4.39
N ILE A 52 -3.39 -5.90 -5.15
CA ILE A 52 -3.94 -4.55 -4.91
C ILE A 52 -5.00 -4.55 -3.83
N GLN A 53 -5.93 -5.52 -3.86
CA GLN A 53 -7.02 -5.59 -2.90
C GLN A 53 -6.51 -5.71 -1.45
N PRO A 54 -5.47 -6.50 -1.11
CA PRO A 54 -4.92 -6.51 0.24
C PRO A 54 -4.36 -5.15 0.68
N LEU A 55 -3.73 -4.39 -0.22
CA LEU A 55 -3.23 -3.03 0.08
C LEU A 55 -4.39 -2.06 0.38
N ILE A 56 -5.44 -2.09 -0.44
CA ILE A 56 -6.66 -1.30 -0.20
C ILE A 56 -7.30 -1.69 1.14
N ASN A 57 -7.33 -2.99 1.47
CA ASN A 57 -7.95 -3.47 2.69
C ASN A 57 -7.23 -2.93 3.94
N ILE A 58 -5.88 -2.91 3.94
CA ILE A 58 -5.14 -2.36 5.07
C ILE A 58 -5.29 -0.83 5.13
N ASP A 59 -5.23 -0.12 4.00
CA ASP A 59 -5.48 1.33 3.95
C ASP A 59 -6.84 1.70 4.57
N ASN A 60 -7.90 1.00 4.16
CA ASN A 60 -9.24 1.23 4.70
C ASN A 60 -9.34 0.91 6.20
N ALA A 61 -8.59 -0.10 6.67
CA ALA A 61 -8.60 -0.49 8.07
C ALA A 61 -7.87 0.53 8.97
N THR A 62 -6.87 1.23 8.44
CA THR A 62 -5.99 2.10 9.24
C THR A 62 -6.22 3.60 9.01
N GLN A 63 -6.94 4.00 7.96
CA GLN A 63 -7.14 5.41 7.60
C GLN A 63 -7.75 6.26 8.73
N GLY A 64 -8.60 5.67 9.58
CA GLY A 64 -9.21 6.37 10.71
C GLY A 64 -8.22 6.80 11.80
N ASP A 65 -7.07 6.13 11.90
CA ASP A 65 -6.08 6.35 12.94
C ASP A 65 -4.96 7.32 12.52
N ILE A 66 -4.89 7.66 11.22
CA ILE A 66 -3.83 8.49 10.63
C ILE A 66 -4.34 9.92 10.47
N ALA A 67 -4.31 10.72 11.54
CA ALA A 67 -4.81 12.10 11.51
C ALA A 67 -3.88 13.16 12.14
N SER A 68 -2.79 12.74 12.80
CA SER A 68 -1.81 13.65 13.42
C SER A 68 -0.63 13.93 12.48
N GLU A 69 -0.03 15.12 12.55
CA GLU A 69 1.15 15.49 11.74
C GLU A 69 2.33 14.51 11.96
N GLU A 70 2.60 14.13 13.22
CA GLU A 70 3.64 13.15 13.55
C GLU A 70 3.32 11.76 12.99
N ALA A 71 2.02 11.40 12.94
CA ALA A 71 1.58 10.16 12.30
C ALA A 71 1.80 10.19 10.79
N CYS A 72 1.52 11.33 10.15
CA CYS A 72 1.76 11.52 8.73
C CYS A 72 3.24 11.37 8.38
N THR A 73 4.16 11.92 9.18
CA THR A 73 5.61 11.79 8.94
C THR A 73 6.04 10.32 8.92
N LEU A 74 5.65 9.54 9.94
CA LEU A 74 6.03 8.13 10.05
C LEU A 74 5.47 7.28 8.89
N ILE A 75 4.22 7.55 8.47
CA ILE A 75 3.60 6.83 7.34
C ILE A 75 4.23 7.24 6.01
N ASN A 76 4.59 8.51 5.84
CA ASN A 76 5.24 8.96 4.62
C ASN A 76 6.63 8.32 4.46
N GLU A 77 7.39 8.19 5.56
CA GLU A 77 8.68 7.47 5.55
C GLU A 77 8.51 5.99 5.19
N ASP A 78 7.53 5.32 5.79
CA ASP A 78 7.20 3.94 5.45
C ASP A 78 6.75 3.77 4.00
N GLN A 79 5.91 4.68 3.51
CA GLN A 79 5.42 4.67 2.13
C GLN A 79 6.57 4.90 1.13
N ALA A 80 7.51 5.79 1.43
CA ALA A 80 8.69 6.01 0.60
C ALA A 80 9.59 4.76 0.56
N ALA A 81 9.76 4.07 1.68
CA ALA A 81 10.49 2.80 1.72
C ALA A 81 9.78 1.71 0.90
N PHE A 82 8.44 1.67 0.96
CA PHE A 82 7.62 0.74 0.18
C PHE A 82 7.73 0.99 -1.34
N THR A 83 7.57 2.23 -1.80
CA THR A 83 7.62 2.54 -3.24
C THR A 83 9.00 2.37 -3.86
N ALA A 84 10.05 2.32 -3.04
CA ALA A 84 11.42 2.00 -3.48
C ALA A 84 11.64 0.50 -3.76
N ARG A 85 10.72 -0.39 -3.39
CA ARG A 85 10.90 -1.84 -3.49
C ARG A 85 10.75 -2.40 -4.90
N SER A 86 11.81 -3.03 -5.42
CA SER A 86 11.82 -3.62 -6.77
C SER A 86 10.97 -4.89 -6.90
N ASP A 87 10.85 -5.68 -5.83
CA ASP A 87 10.04 -6.91 -5.82
C ASP A 87 8.55 -6.59 -6.03
N PHE A 88 8.04 -5.57 -5.34
CA PHE A 88 6.69 -5.06 -5.53
C PHE A 88 6.49 -4.44 -6.92
N TRP A 89 7.47 -3.68 -7.41
CA TRP A 89 7.38 -3.11 -8.75
C TRP A 89 7.10 -4.18 -9.82
N CYS A 90 7.77 -5.33 -9.74
CA CYS A 90 7.53 -6.44 -10.67
C CYS A 90 6.07 -6.93 -10.64
N LEU A 91 5.45 -7.01 -9.47
CA LEU A 91 4.05 -7.43 -9.33
C LEU A 91 3.08 -6.35 -9.87
N ILE A 92 3.29 -5.10 -9.47
CA ILE A 92 2.44 -3.97 -9.89
C ILE A 92 2.49 -3.79 -11.41
N LYS A 93 3.68 -3.91 -12.01
CA LYS A 93 3.87 -3.87 -13.46
C LYS A 93 3.18 -5.04 -14.16
N ALA A 94 3.32 -6.26 -13.64
CA ALA A 94 2.69 -7.44 -14.23
C ALA A 94 1.16 -7.32 -14.27
N ILE A 95 0.54 -6.76 -13.22
CA ILE A 95 -0.91 -6.51 -13.21
C ILE A 95 -1.26 -5.44 -14.25
N LYS A 96 -0.51 -4.34 -14.29
CA LYS A 96 -0.80 -3.20 -15.17
C LYS A 96 -0.68 -3.53 -16.66
N GLU A 97 0.26 -4.42 -17.02
CA GLU A 97 0.57 -4.83 -18.40
C GLU A 97 -0.11 -6.14 -18.81
N GLY A 98 -0.37 -7.04 -17.86
CA GLY A 98 -0.83 -8.40 -18.13
C GLY A 98 -2.28 -8.71 -17.73
N SER A 99 -2.98 -7.82 -17.02
CA SER A 99 -4.37 -8.09 -16.63
C SER A 99 -5.35 -7.69 -17.74
N ASP A 100 -6.11 -8.65 -18.26
CA ASP A 100 -7.37 -8.43 -18.99
C ASP A 100 -8.56 -8.18 -18.03
N GLU A 101 -8.28 -7.91 -16.75
CA GLU A 101 -9.30 -7.72 -15.73
C GLU A 101 -10.07 -6.42 -15.96
N THR A 102 -11.40 -6.53 -16.12
CA THR A 102 -12.27 -5.36 -16.14
C THR A 102 -12.48 -4.86 -14.71
N LEU A 103 -11.66 -3.89 -14.30
CA LEU A 103 -11.79 -3.23 -13.01
C LEU A 103 -12.84 -2.11 -13.04
N HIS A 104 -13.53 -1.91 -11.92
CA HIS A 104 -14.35 -0.70 -11.76
C HIS A 104 -13.45 0.54 -11.64
N PHE A 105 -13.99 1.72 -11.93
CA PHE A 105 -13.26 2.99 -12.03
C PHE A 105 -12.30 3.26 -10.86
N GLU A 106 -12.77 3.14 -9.61
CA GLU A 106 -11.94 3.46 -8.43
C GLU A 106 -10.79 2.46 -8.23
N ALA A 107 -11.04 1.17 -8.50
CA ALA A 107 -10.01 0.14 -8.46
C ALA A 107 -8.92 0.40 -9.50
N GLN A 108 -9.33 0.77 -10.73
CA GLN A 108 -8.40 1.15 -11.79
C GLN A 108 -7.60 2.41 -11.42
N LYS A 109 -8.26 3.40 -10.83
CA LYS A 109 -7.61 4.64 -10.38
C LYS A 109 -6.58 4.39 -9.28
N TYR A 110 -6.89 3.54 -8.30
CA TYR A 110 -5.95 3.14 -7.26
C TYR A 110 -4.72 2.45 -7.86
N LEU A 111 -4.93 1.43 -8.71
CA LEU A 111 -3.82 0.74 -9.40
C LEU A 111 -2.93 1.70 -10.18
N ASN A 112 -3.54 2.62 -10.96
CA ASN A 112 -2.79 3.61 -11.73
C ASN A 112 -2.00 4.57 -10.83
N LYS A 113 -2.57 4.99 -9.70
CA LYS A 113 -1.89 5.84 -8.72
C LYS A 113 -0.69 5.10 -8.13
N THR A 114 -0.87 3.86 -7.66
CA THR A 114 0.21 3.04 -7.10
C THR A 114 1.31 2.81 -8.14
N PHE A 115 0.95 2.47 -9.38
CA PHE A 115 1.92 2.30 -10.46
C PHE A 115 2.77 3.57 -10.68
N LEU A 116 2.12 4.73 -10.74
CA LEU A 116 2.80 6.02 -10.91
C LEU A 116 3.73 6.35 -9.73
N GLU A 117 3.32 6.05 -8.50
CA GLU A 117 4.17 6.25 -7.32
C GLU A 117 5.46 5.42 -7.41
N PHE A 118 5.38 4.15 -7.81
CA PHE A 118 6.57 3.33 -8.02
C PHE A 118 7.45 3.81 -9.19
N GLU A 119 6.86 4.34 -10.28
CA GLU A 119 7.64 4.93 -11.38
C GLU A 119 8.43 6.16 -10.92
N GLN A 120 7.80 7.03 -10.11
CA GLN A 120 8.42 8.25 -9.60
C GLN A 120 9.57 7.97 -8.63
N PHE A 121 9.49 6.90 -7.85
CA PHE A 121 10.52 6.47 -6.90
C PHE A 121 11.48 5.42 -7.48
N LEU A 122 11.94 5.64 -8.72
CA LEU A 122 13.18 5.09 -9.28
C LEU A 122 13.17 3.73 -10.01
N HIS A 123 12.01 3.16 -10.37
CA HIS A 123 12.03 2.00 -11.29
C HIS A 123 12.02 2.37 -12.78
N ALA A 124 11.91 3.67 -13.12
CA ALA A 124 12.00 4.16 -14.48
C ALA A 124 13.43 4.54 -14.94
N THR A 125 14.45 4.67 -14.06
CA THR A 125 15.69 5.37 -14.45
C THR A 125 17.05 4.90 -13.92
N LEU A 126 17.20 3.90 -13.03
CA LEU A 126 18.54 3.40 -12.68
C LEU A 126 18.82 2.01 -13.25
N GLN A 127 19.48 1.99 -14.40
CA GLN A 127 20.26 0.82 -14.82
C GLN A 127 21.38 0.56 -13.79
N PRO A 128 21.65 -0.69 -13.38
CA PRO A 128 22.66 -1.03 -12.37
C PRO A 128 24.13 -0.67 -12.71
N GLN A 129 24.40 -0.01 -13.84
CA GLN A 129 25.76 0.21 -14.35
C GLN A 129 26.44 1.50 -13.86
N GLN A 130 25.80 2.35 -13.07
CA GLN A 130 26.38 3.66 -12.70
C GLN A 130 26.87 3.81 -11.26
N ILE A 131 26.80 2.76 -10.42
CA ILE A 131 27.50 2.79 -9.13
C ILE A 131 28.93 2.29 -9.34
N LYS A 132 29.80 3.17 -9.86
CA LYS A 132 31.24 3.03 -9.65
C LYS A 132 31.62 3.87 -8.43
N GLN A 133 32.19 3.19 -7.43
CA GLN A 133 32.85 3.77 -6.26
C GLN A 133 34.03 4.64 -6.67
#